data_AF-A0A8B5X0G8-F1
#
_entry.id   AF-A0A8B5X0G8-F1
#
_cell.length_a   1.000
_cell.length_b   1.000
_cell.length_c   1.000
_cell.angle_alpha   90.00
_cell.angle_beta   90.00
_cell.angle_gamma   90.00
#
_symmetry.space_group_name_H-M   'P 1'
#
loop_
_entity.id
_entity.type
_entity.pdbx_description
1 polymer ?
#
loop_
_entity_poly.entity_id
_entity_poly.type
_entity_poly.pdbx_seq_one_letter_code
_entity_poly.pdbx_strand_id
1 'polypeptide(L)'
;MPKSTLVFAVLLITLGVGAFLWSGSRTALLPAYPGLVLAILGGLALAFESGRRHLMHVAAVVALLGTLAPAATLGIRAAQMSPLALAVNIGMLLLCGGLLALMVRSFVAARRAT
;
A
#
# COMPACT_ATOMS: atom_id res chain seq x y z
N MET A 1 0.79 3.01 -13.27
CA MET A 1 -0.63 3.45 -13.37
C MET A 1 -0.92 4.40 -12.21
N PRO A 2 -0.89 5.73 -12.42
CA PRO A 2 -0.93 6.67 -11.29
C PRO A 2 -2.28 6.75 -10.59
N LYS A 3 -3.37 6.69 -11.35
CA LYS A 3 -4.74 6.80 -10.83
C LYS A 3 -5.07 5.65 -9.86
N SER A 4 -4.72 4.41 -10.19
CA SER A 4 -4.93 3.28 -9.28
C SER A 4 -4.09 3.40 -8.02
N THR A 5 -2.82 3.82 -8.13
CA THR A 5 -1.97 4.08 -6.94
C THR A 5 -2.62 5.08 -5.99
N LEU A 6 -3.23 6.15 -6.49
CA LEU A 6 -3.94 7.12 -5.65
C LEU A 6 -5.18 6.53 -4.97
N VAL A 7 -5.98 5.73 -5.67
CA VAL A 7 -7.14 5.06 -5.06
C VAL A 7 -6.69 4.16 -3.91
N PHE A 8 -5.67 3.34 -4.12
CA PHE A 8 -5.12 2.47 -3.08
C PHE A 8 -4.49 3.27 -1.92
N ALA A 9 -3.83 4.40 -2.22
CA ALA A 9 -3.29 5.30 -1.21
C ALA A 9 -4.39 5.87 -0.30
N VAL A 10 -5.49 6.35 -0.88
CA VAL A 10 -6.65 6.82 -0.12
C VAL A 10 -7.24 5.70 0.74
N LEU A 11 -7.43 4.50 0.17
CA LEU A 11 -7.93 3.34 0.91
C LEU A 11 -7.05 3.00 2.12
N LEU A 12 -5.73 2.98 1.94
CA LEU A 12 -4.77 2.72 3.03
C LEU A 12 -4.82 3.78 4.12
N ILE A 13 -4.93 5.06 3.74
CA ILE A 13 -5.06 6.17 4.69
C ILE A 13 -6.38 6.04 5.46
N THR A 14 -7.50 5.79 4.77
CA THR A 14 -8.81 5.62 5.43
C THR A 14 -8.82 4.42 6.38
N LEU A 15 -8.16 3.32 5.99
CA LEU A 15 -8.04 2.13 6.85
C LEU A 15 -7.25 2.45 8.12
N GLY A 16 -6.09 3.12 8.00
CA GLY A 16 -5.25 3.45 9.14
C GLY A 16 -5.88 4.48 10.07
N VAL A 17 -6.47 5.55 9.51
CA VAL A 17 -7.13 6.59 10.31
C VAL A 17 -8.40 6.05 10.97
N GLY A 18 -9.23 5.30 10.24
CA GLY A 18 -10.45 4.70 10.79
C GLY A 18 -10.15 3.72 11.93
N ALA A 19 -9.11 2.88 11.75
CA ALA A 19 -8.69 1.96 12.79
C ALA A 19 -8.12 2.67 14.03
N PHE A 20 -7.43 3.80 13.86
CA PHE A 20 -6.96 4.62 14.98
C PHE A 20 -8.11 5.26 15.76
N LEU A 21 -9.09 5.84 15.07
CA LEU A 21 -10.26 6.46 15.73
C LEU A 21 -11.05 5.44 16.54
N TRP A 22 -11.12 4.18 16.08
CA TRP A 22 -11.81 3.11 16.79
C TRP A 22 -10.99 2.53 17.95
N SER A 23 -9.70 2.28 17.73
CA SER A 23 -8.86 1.55 18.69
C SER A 23 -8.15 2.45 19.69
N GLY A 24 -7.92 3.73 19.36
CA GLY A 24 -6.97 4.61 20.05
C GLY A 24 -5.50 4.18 19.95
N SER A 25 -5.20 3.04 19.31
CA SER A 25 -3.86 2.47 19.26
C SER A 25 -3.01 3.10 18.16
N ARG A 26 -1.83 3.60 18.53
CA ARG A 26 -0.84 4.14 17.56
C ARG A 26 -0.43 3.12 16.49
N THR A 27 -0.49 1.82 16.79
CA THR A 27 -0.18 0.77 15.81
C THR A 27 -1.22 0.67 14.70
N ALA A 28 -2.45 1.15 14.92
CA ALA A 28 -3.49 1.16 13.89
C ALA A 28 -3.22 2.18 12.78
N LEU A 29 -2.35 3.19 13.00
CA LEU A 29 -1.94 4.15 11.97
C LEU A 29 -0.92 3.59 10.98
N LEU A 30 -0.33 2.41 11.24
CA LEU A 30 0.68 1.80 10.36
C LEU A 30 0.30 1.79 8.86
N PRO A 31 -0.95 1.49 8.44
CA PRO A 31 -1.33 1.51 7.04
C PRO A 31 -1.32 2.91 6.41
N ALA A 32 -1.51 3.96 7.21
CA ALA A 32 -1.59 5.32 6.72
C ALA A 32 -0.23 5.86 6.24
N TYR A 33 0.88 5.41 6.82
CA TYR A 33 2.22 5.82 6.40
C TYR A 33 2.56 5.45 4.95
N PRO A 34 2.51 4.16 4.53
CA PRO A 34 2.71 3.80 3.13
C PRO A 34 1.62 4.37 2.24
N GLY A 35 0.37 4.49 2.73
CA GLY A 35 -0.70 5.19 2.02
C GLY A 35 -0.33 6.64 1.66
N LEU A 36 0.22 7.41 2.61
CA LEU A 36 0.65 8.78 2.38
C LEU A 36 1.80 8.86 1.38
N VAL A 37 2.80 7.98 1.51
CA VAL A 37 3.92 7.92 0.57
C VAL A 37 3.45 7.59 -0.85
N LEU A 38 2.53 6.63 -0.99
CA LEU A 38 1.92 6.27 -2.27
C LEU A 38 1.07 7.41 -2.85
N ALA A 39 0.39 8.20 -2.00
CA ALA A 39 -0.36 9.38 -2.43
C ALA A 39 0.58 10.43 -3.05
N ILE A 40 1.69 10.73 -2.37
CA ILE A 40 2.69 11.69 -2.85
C ILE A 40 3.31 11.19 -4.16
N LEU A 41 3.76 9.94 -4.22
CA LEU A 41 4.37 9.37 -5.42
C LEU A 41 3.37 9.29 -6.59
N GLY A 42 2.12 8.94 -6.32
CA GLY A 42 1.04 8.88 -7.31
C GLY A 42 0.70 10.28 -7.86
N GLY A 43 0.64 11.29 -6.99
CA GLY A 43 0.40 12.68 -7.37
C GLY A 43 1.56 13.26 -8.18
N LEU A 44 2.79 13.06 -7.73
CA LEU A 44 3.99 13.45 -8.49
C LEU A 44 4.04 12.77 -9.86
N ALA A 45 3.65 11.50 -9.95
CA ALA A 45 3.63 10.76 -11.21
C ALA A 45 2.51 11.20 -12.17
N LEU A 46 1.49 11.92 -11.68
CA LEU A 46 0.50 12.61 -12.52
C LEU A 46 1.01 13.97 -12.99
N ALA A 47 1.74 14.69 -12.13
CA ALA A 47 2.28 16.02 -12.45
C ALA A 47 3.50 15.96 -13.38
N PHE A 48 4.34 14.93 -13.23
CA PHE A 48 5.61 14.78 -13.97
C PHE A 48 5.57 13.60 -14.93
N GLU A 49 5.36 13.89 -16.21
CA GLU A 49 5.26 12.85 -17.25
C GLU A 49 6.63 12.25 -17.63
N SER A 50 7.69 13.07 -17.64
CA SER A 50 9.08 12.65 -17.92
C SER A 50 9.64 11.70 -16.85
N GLY A 51 9.32 11.94 -15.58
CA GLY A 51 9.76 11.15 -14.42
C GLY A 51 8.85 9.98 -14.05
N ARG A 52 7.69 9.85 -14.71
CA ARG A 52 6.61 8.93 -14.31
C ARG A 52 7.08 7.49 -14.13
N ARG A 53 8.01 7.01 -14.95
CA ARG A 53 8.52 5.62 -14.88
C ARG A 53 9.32 5.35 -13.60
N HIS A 54 10.16 6.30 -13.16
CA HIS A 54 10.95 6.18 -11.94
C HIS A 54 10.05 6.25 -10.71
N LEU A 55 9.13 7.22 -10.67
CA LEU A 55 8.17 7.38 -9.58
C LEU A 55 7.29 6.14 -9.40
N MET A 56 6.90 5.50 -10.49
CA MET A 56 6.14 4.24 -10.44
C MET A 56 6.97 3.05 -9.94
N HIS A 57 8.28 2.99 -10.21
CA HIS A 57 9.15 1.96 -9.63
C HIS A 57 9.32 2.16 -8.12
N VAL A 58 9.54 3.42 -7.69
CA VAL A 58 9.62 3.74 -6.26
C VAL A 58 8.30 3.39 -5.58
N ALA A 59 7.16 3.70 -6.19
CA ALA A 59 5.85 3.32 -5.66
C ALA A 59 5.67 1.79 -5.55
N ALA A 60 6.23 1.01 -6.49
CA ALA A 60 6.23 -0.45 -6.41
C ALA A 60 7.08 -0.97 -5.25
N VAL A 61 8.25 -0.37 -5.00
CA VAL A 61 9.07 -0.71 -3.83
C VAL A 61 8.34 -0.38 -2.53
N VAL A 62 7.68 0.78 -2.44
CA VAL A 62 6.88 1.15 -1.27
C VAL A 62 5.72 0.17 -1.06
N ALA A 63 5.00 -0.21 -2.12
CA ALA A 63 3.95 -1.20 -2.04
C ALA A 63 4.48 -2.57 -1.58
N LEU A 64 5.66 -2.99 -2.08
CA LEU A 64 6.33 -4.22 -1.64
C LEU A 64 6.68 -4.17 -0.15
N LEU A 65 7.33 -3.10 0.32
CA LEU A 65 7.62 -2.94 1.76
C LEU A 65 6.33 -2.91 2.60
N GLY A 66 5.30 -2.24 2.10
CA GLY A 66 3.96 -2.19 2.69
C GLY A 66 3.24 -3.54 2.72
N THR A 67 3.64 -4.52 1.90
CA THR A 67 3.17 -5.93 2.02
C THR A 67 3.99 -6.75 2.99
N LEU A 68 5.31 -6.61 2.95
CA LEU A 68 6.22 -7.43 3.74
C LEU A 68 6.05 -7.18 5.25
N ALA A 69 5.87 -5.92 5.65
CA ALA A 69 5.68 -5.56 7.05
C ALA A 69 4.46 -6.27 7.71
N PRO A 70 3.22 -6.16 7.18
CA PRO A 70 2.09 -6.87 7.75
C PRO A 70 2.18 -8.38 7.54
N ALA A 71 2.77 -8.87 6.44
CA ALA A 71 2.96 -10.30 6.22
C ALA A 71 3.86 -10.94 7.31
N ALA A 72 5.00 -10.31 7.61
CA ALA A 72 5.89 -10.76 8.67
C ALA A 72 5.20 -10.70 10.04
N THR A 73 4.47 -9.61 10.31
CA THR A 73 3.78 -9.43 11.59
C THR A 73 2.67 -10.48 11.78
N LEU A 74 1.91 -10.80 10.73
CA LEU A 74 0.92 -11.88 10.75
C LEU A 74 1.58 -13.24 10.93
N GLY A 75 2.65 -13.55 10.19
CA GLY A 75 3.34 -14.84 10.31
C GLY A 75 3.92 -15.12 11.70
N ILE A 76 4.37 -14.08 12.40
CA ILE A 76 5.00 -14.21 13.72
C ILE A 76 3.97 -14.08 14.86
N ARG A 77 2.99 -13.19 14.73
CA ARG A 77 2.15 -12.74 15.86
C ARG A 77 0.64 -12.90 15.65
N ALA A 78 0.16 -13.47 14.54
CA ALA A 78 -1.28 -13.56 14.26
C ALA A 78 -2.10 -14.15 15.41
N ALA A 79 -1.62 -15.23 16.04
CA ALA A 79 -2.32 -15.90 17.14
C ALA A 79 -2.41 -15.06 18.44
N GLN A 80 -1.60 -14.00 18.56
CA GLN A 80 -1.51 -13.14 19.74
C GLN A 80 -2.11 -11.74 19.49
N MET A 81 -2.66 -11.50 18.30
CA MET A 81 -3.25 -10.21 17.94
C MET A 81 -4.69 -10.11 18.40
N SER A 82 -5.12 -8.90 18.76
CA SER A 82 -6.54 -8.61 18.88
C SER A 82 -7.23 -8.75 17.51
N PRO A 83 -8.54 -9.08 17.48
CA PRO A 83 -9.27 -9.19 16.22
C PRO A 83 -9.16 -7.95 15.33
N LEU A 84 -9.13 -6.77 15.95
CA LEU A 84 -8.98 -5.50 15.26
C LEU A 84 -7.58 -5.34 14.64
N ALA A 85 -6.52 -5.64 15.40
CA ALA A 85 -5.15 -5.58 14.89
C ALA A 85 -4.93 -6.58 13.75
N LEU A 86 -5.51 -7.78 13.86
CA LEU A 86 -5.49 -8.79 12.81
C LEU A 86 -6.18 -8.27 11.54
N ALA A 87 -7.39 -7.72 11.67
CA ALA A 87 -8.14 -7.17 10.54
C ALA A 87 -7.39 -6.03 9.83
N VAL A 88 -6.75 -5.12 10.59
CA VAL A 88 -5.96 -4.02 10.02
C VAL A 88 -4.73 -4.54 9.26
N ASN A 89 -4.00 -5.50 9.83
CA ASN A 89 -2.83 -6.08 9.15
C ASN A 89 -3.23 -6.85 7.89
N ILE A 90 -4.32 -7.61 7.93
CA ILE A 90 -4.86 -8.29 6.75
C ILE A 90 -5.29 -7.28 5.68
N GLY A 91 -6.02 -6.22 6.08
CA GLY A 91 -6.45 -5.17 5.17
C GLY A 91 -5.26 -4.46 4.51
N MET A 92 -4.23 -4.11 5.29
CA MET A 92 -3.01 -3.52 4.77
C MET A 92 -2.28 -4.47 3.80
N LEU A 93 -2.17 -5.75 4.16
CA LEU A 93 -1.55 -6.77 3.30
C LEU A 93 -2.28 -6.90 1.96
N LEU A 94 -3.61 -6.98 1.99
CA LEU A 94 -4.42 -7.12 0.78
C LEU A 94 -4.36 -5.87 -0.10
N LEU A 95 -4.40 -4.67 0.49
CA LEU A 95 -4.32 -3.42 -0.27
C LEU A 95 -2.94 -3.22 -0.90
N CYS A 96 -1.86 -3.34 -0.11
CA CYS A 96 -0.51 -3.22 -0.64
C CYS A 96 -0.18 -4.33 -1.65
N GLY A 97 -0.63 -5.57 -1.38
CA GLY A 97 -0.36 -6.73 -2.22
C GLY A 97 -1.14 -6.70 -3.53
N GLY A 98 -2.40 -6.28 -3.46
CA GLY A 98 -3.21 -6.02 -4.64
C GLY A 98 -2.61 -4.94 -5.53
N LEU A 99 -2.16 -3.83 -4.93
CA LEU A 99 -1.49 -2.76 -5.67
C LEU A 99 -0.20 -3.25 -6.34
N LEU A 100 0.64 -3.97 -5.59
CA LEU A 100 1.89 -4.54 -6.11
C LEU A 100 1.60 -5.50 -7.28
N ALA A 101 0.63 -6.41 -7.13
CA ALA A 101 0.24 -7.34 -8.19
C ALA A 101 -0.24 -6.61 -9.44
N LEU A 102 -1.03 -5.53 -9.29
CA LEU A 102 -1.44 -4.69 -10.42
C LEU A 102 -0.25 -4.00 -11.08
N MET A 103 0.72 -3.50 -10.30
CA MET A 103 1.94 -2.89 -10.85
C MET A 103 2.77 -3.90 -11.64
N VAL A 104 2.99 -5.10 -11.10
CA VAL A 104 3.71 -6.19 -11.79
C VAL A 104 2.98 -6.58 -13.08
N ARG A 105 1.65 -6.77 -13.03
CA ARG A 105 0.84 -7.07 -14.21
C ARG A 105 0.97 -5.99 -15.28
N SER A 106 0.97 -4.71 -14.90
CA SER A 106 1.15 -3.59 -15.84
C SER A 106 2.52 -3.62 -16.53
N PHE A 107 3.57 -4.03 -15.80
CA PHE A 107 4.92 -4.16 -16.36
C PHE A 107 5.03 -5.34 -17.32
N VAL A 108 4.47 -6.49 -16.94
CA VAL A 108 4.44 -7.69 -17.81
C VAL A 108 3.63 -7.41 -19.08
N ALA A 109 2.49 -6.74 -18.97
CA ALA A 109 1.68 -6.36 -20.14
C ALA A 109 2.45 -5.43 -21.09
N ALA A 110 3.18 -4.44 -20.57
CA ALA A 110 4.02 -3.56 -21.38
C ALA A 110 5.13 -4.32 -22.11
N ARG A 111 5.76 -5.31 -21.46
CA ARG A 111 6.78 -6.17 -22.09
C ARG A 111 6.24 -7.10 -23.16
N ARG A 112 5.00 -7.59 -23.02
CA ARG A 112 4.37 -8.49 -24.00
C ARG A 112 3.85 -7.77 -25.25
N ALA A 113 3.63 -6.46 -25.15
CA ALA A 113 3.20 -5.63 -26.26
C ALA A 113 4.37 -5.10 -27.11
N THR A 114 5.61 -5.49 -26.78
CA THR A 114 6.84 -5.19 -27.53
C THR A 114 7.28 -6.46 -28.24
#